data_AF-A0A7C7L0C6-F1
#
_entry.id   AF-A0A7C7L0C6-F1
#
_cell.length_a   1.000
_cell.length_b   1.000
_cell.length_c   1.000
_cell.angle_alpha   90.00
_cell.angle_beta   90.00
_cell.angle_gamma   90.00
#
_symmetry.space_group_name_H-M   'P 1'
#
loop_
_entity.id
_entity.type
_entity.pdbx_description
1 polymer ?
#
loop_
_entity_poly.entity_id
_entity_poly.type
_entity_poly.pdbx_seq_one_letter_code
_entity_poly.pdbx_strand_id
1 'polypeptide(L)'
;MRWACVVLGLVLPACGGGPSGPKTYVDGRVFVEHQLRTPSGQPITDPVRIEVRTYLPEVGEVPPVELMPGQRKDVVGQVLKGGTKLKIAATGEWYDGPTTEIEVTVDGNVTVVLTEHPHAVGAIFIPFKYRITYG
;
A
#
# COMPACT_ATOMS: atom_id res chain seq x y z
N MET A 1 30.62 -30.95 55.59
CA MET A 1 30.78 -29.94 54.52
C MET A 1 31.44 -30.60 53.32
N ARG A 2 30.70 -30.79 52.22
CA ARG A 2 31.15 -30.66 50.82
C ARG A 2 30.03 -31.15 49.90
N TRP A 3 29.43 -30.18 49.24
CA TRP A 3 28.45 -30.31 48.17
C TRP A 3 29.14 -30.76 46.88
N ALA A 4 28.49 -31.61 46.09
CA ALA A 4 28.65 -31.66 44.63
C ALA A 4 27.52 -32.50 43.99
N CYS A 5 26.36 -31.88 43.75
CA CYS A 5 25.39 -32.37 42.77
C CYS A 5 25.55 -31.51 41.51
N VAL A 6 26.34 -31.99 40.54
CA VAL A 6 26.36 -31.41 39.20
C VAL A 6 25.42 -32.23 38.33
N VAL A 7 24.16 -31.80 38.24
CA VAL A 7 23.24 -32.27 37.21
C VAL A 7 23.42 -31.33 36.02
N LEU A 8 24.12 -31.82 35.00
CA LEU A 8 24.29 -31.16 33.71
C LEU A 8 22.95 -31.19 32.97
N GLY A 9 22.14 -30.14 33.13
CA GLY A 9 20.93 -29.94 32.34
C GLY A 9 21.29 -29.55 30.91
N LEU A 10 21.09 -30.46 29.96
CA LEU A 10 21.09 -30.17 28.53
C LEU A 10 20.01 -29.11 28.23
N VAL A 11 20.41 -27.87 27.98
CA VAL A 11 19.54 -26.83 27.45
C VAL A 11 19.54 -26.97 25.93
N LEU A 12 18.56 -27.67 25.38
CA LEU A 12 18.23 -27.58 23.96
C LEU A 12 17.69 -26.16 23.72
N PRO A 13 18.28 -25.34 22.83
CA PRO A 13 17.57 -24.18 22.32
C PRO A 13 16.50 -24.73 21.39
N ALA A 14 15.30 -24.94 21.93
CA ALA A 14 14.12 -25.11 21.11
C ALA A 14 13.97 -23.82 20.30
N CYS A 15 14.42 -23.88 19.04
CA CYS A 15 14.21 -22.87 18.02
C CYS A 15 12.70 -22.81 17.79
N GLY A 16 12.03 -21.94 18.55
CA GLY A 16 10.61 -21.62 18.43
C GLY A 16 10.34 -20.84 17.16
N GLY A 17 10.60 -21.45 16.00
CA GLY A 17 10.03 -21.04 14.73
C GLY A 17 8.57 -21.47 14.72
N GLY A 18 7.71 -20.65 15.35
CA GLY A 18 6.28 -20.84 15.25
C GLY A 18 5.88 -20.87 13.76
N PRO A 19 5.06 -21.84 13.32
CA PRO A 19 4.54 -21.82 11.98
C PRO A 19 3.74 -20.52 11.82
N SER A 20 4.13 -19.68 10.86
CA SER A 20 3.25 -18.65 10.32
C SER A 20 2.04 -19.38 9.76
N GLY A 21 1.01 -19.54 10.59
CA GLY A 21 -0.24 -20.19 10.22
C GLY A 21 -0.86 -19.53 8.98
N PRO A 22 -1.78 -20.22 8.30
CA PRO A 22 -2.42 -19.67 7.11
C PRO A 22 -3.02 -18.30 7.43
N LYS A 23 -2.53 -17.25 6.76
CA LYS A 23 -3.13 -15.93 6.81
C LYS A 23 -4.57 -16.05 6.34
N THR A 24 -5.50 -15.81 7.24
CA THR A 24 -6.92 -15.74 6.89
C THR A 24 -7.16 -14.35 6.34
N TYR A 25 -7.30 -14.25 5.02
CA TYR A 25 -7.56 -12.98 4.36
C TYR A 25 -9.03 -12.59 4.53
N VAL A 26 -9.26 -11.33 4.87
CA VAL A 26 -10.61 -10.78 4.99
C VAL A 26 -11.01 -10.12 3.68
N ASP A 27 -12.27 -10.26 3.29
CA ASP A 27 -12.84 -9.54 2.15
C ASP A 27 -12.86 -8.02 2.42
N GLY A 28 -12.70 -7.20 1.39
CA GLY A 28 -12.61 -5.76 1.62
C GLY A 28 -12.72 -4.88 0.39
N ARG A 29 -12.88 -3.58 0.67
CA ARG A 29 -12.90 -2.51 -0.34
C ARG A 29 -11.53 -1.89 -0.51
N VAL A 30 -11.31 -1.31 -1.68
CA VAL A 30 -10.03 -0.71 -2.05
C VAL A 30 -10.25 0.77 -2.30
N PHE A 31 -9.55 1.57 -1.51
CA PHE A 31 -9.63 3.02 -1.57
C PHE A 31 -8.30 3.60 -2.01
N VAL A 32 -8.36 4.72 -2.71
CA VAL A 32 -7.19 5.58 -2.91
C VAL A 32 -7.49 6.94 -2.31
N GLU A 33 -6.51 7.47 -1.59
CA GLU A 33 -6.61 8.74 -0.89
C GLU A 33 -5.51 9.69 -1.33
N HIS A 34 -5.92 10.91 -1.69
CA HIS A 34 -5.03 11.97 -2.11
C HIS A 34 -4.60 12.81 -0.90
N GLN A 35 -3.47 12.46 -0.27
CA GLN A 35 -2.82 13.27 0.77
C GLN A 35 -1.49 13.88 0.30
N LEU A 36 -1.36 14.17 -1.00
CA LEU A 36 -0.11 14.66 -1.56
C LEU A 36 0.38 15.93 -0.85
N ARG A 37 1.68 15.92 -0.58
CA ARG A 37 2.45 17.05 -0.09
C ARG A 37 3.59 17.37 -1.06
N THR A 38 4.12 18.57 -0.94
CA THR A 38 5.40 18.93 -1.55
C THR A 38 6.55 18.17 -0.88
N PRO A 39 7.72 18.08 -1.53
CA PRO A 39 8.95 17.60 -0.87
C PRO A 39 9.29 18.38 0.40
N SER A 40 8.89 19.66 0.48
CA SER A 40 9.01 20.50 1.68
C SER A 40 7.94 20.23 2.76
N GLY A 41 7.04 19.26 2.53
CA GLY A 41 5.99 18.85 3.47
C GLY A 41 4.72 19.69 3.46
N GLN A 42 4.63 20.69 2.57
CA GLN A 42 3.47 21.57 2.44
C GLN A 42 2.32 20.84 1.73
N PRO A 43 1.06 21.04 2.14
CA PRO A 43 -0.07 20.45 1.43
C PRO A 43 -0.17 21.02 0.01
N ILE A 44 -0.50 20.16 -0.95
CA ILE A 44 -0.81 20.61 -2.31
C ILE A 44 -2.24 21.08 -2.33
N THR A 45 -2.43 22.38 -2.56
CA THR A 45 -3.74 23.03 -2.64
C THR A 45 -4.16 23.31 -4.08
N ASP A 46 -3.22 23.23 -5.03
CA ASP A 46 -3.53 23.34 -6.44
C ASP A 46 -4.46 22.18 -6.84
N PRO A 47 -5.39 22.39 -7.79
CA PRO A 47 -6.33 21.37 -8.27
C PRO A 47 -5.59 20.33 -9.14
N VAL A 48 -4.63 19.63 -8.54
CA VAL A 48 -3.93 18.50 -9.13
C VAL A 48 -4.90 17.33 -9.11
N ARG A 49 -5.35 16.94 -10.30
CA ARG A 49 -6.12 15.72 -10.47
C ARG A 49 -5.18 14.55 -10.61
N ILE A 50 -5.49 13.49 -9.88
CA ILE A 50 -4.85 12.19 -10.06
C ILE A 50 -5.84 11.31 -10.79
N GLU A 51 -5.48 10.85 -11.98
CA GLU A 51 -6.16 9.76 -12.65
C GLU A 51 -5.70 8.45 -12.00
N VAL A 52 -6.66 7.68 -11.51
CA VAL A 52 -6.41 6.37 -10.90
C VAL A 52 -7.04 5.30 -11.78
N ARG A 53 -6.19 4.45 -12.36
CA ARG A 53 -6.60 3.25 -13.10
C ARG A 53 -6.36 2.04 -12.24
N THR A 54 -7.34 1.15 -12.17
CA THR A 54 -7.23 -0.07 -11.37
C THR A 54 -7.40 -1.28 -12.28
N TYR A 55 -6.53 -2.26 -12.12
CA TYR A 55 -6.49 -3.49 -12.91
C TYR A 55 -6.74 -4.68 -12.00
N LEU A 56 -7.87 -5.35 -12.25
CA LEU A 56 -8.24 -6.61 -11.61
C LEU A 56 -7.79 -7.79 -12.48
N PRO A 57 -7.29 -8.87 -11.87
CA PRO A 57 -6.76 -10.02 -12.62
C PRO A 57 -7.83 -10.75 -13.44
N GLU A 58 -9.09 -10.75 -12.98
CA GLU A 58 -10.18 -11.47 -13.63
C GLU A 58 -11.03 -10.60 -14.57
N VAL A 59 -11.05 -9.28 -14.35
CA VAL A 59 -11.96 -8.34 -15.05
C VAL A 59 -11.19 -7.39 -15.98
N GLY A 60 -9.89 -7.21 -15.78
CA GLY A 60 -9.09 -6.22 -16.49
C GLY A 60 -9.21 -4.83 -15.87
N GLU A 61 -9.19 -3.79 -16.70
CA GLU A 61 -9.26 -2.41 -16.27
C GLU A 61 -10.68 -2.04 -15.82
N VAL A 62 -10.83 -1.52 -14.60
CA VAL A 62 -12.09 -0.91 -14.13
C VAL A 62 -12.13 0.56 -14.51
N PRO A 63 -13.33 1.19 -14.60
CA PRO A 63 -13.45 2.59 -14.97
C PRO A 63 -12.52 3.50 -14.14
N PRO A 64 -11.73 4.37 -14.79
CA PRO A 64 -10.79 5.24 -14.10
C PRO A 64 -11.52 6.21 -13.17
N VAL A 65 -10.86 6.56 -12.09
CA VAL A 65 -11.38 7.48 -11.09
C VAL A 65 -10.47 8.69 -10.98
N GLU A 66 -11.05 9.88 -11.11
CA GLU A 66 -10.37 11.14 -10.81
C GLU A 66 -10.37 11.40 -9.30
N LEU A 67 -9.21 11.72 -8.74
CA LEU A 67 -9.01 12.03 -7.33
C LEU A 67 -8.55 13.49 -7.19
N MET A 68 -9.37 14.32 -6.53
CA MET A 68 -8.99 15.70 -6.17
C MET A 68 -8.17 15.73 -4.88
N PRO A 69 -7.45 16.83 -4.59
CA PRO A 69 -6.74 17.00 -3.33
C PRO A 69 -7.63 16.79 -2.10
N GLY A 70 -7.17 15.94 -1.18
CA GLY A 70 -7.88 15.60 0.06
C GLY A 70 -9.02 14.59 -0.10
N GLN A 71 -9.29 14.09 -1.31
CA GLN A 71 -10.34 13.10 -1.52
C GLN A 71 -9.86 11.67 -1.26
N ARG A 72 -10.79 10.86 -0.77
CA ARG A 72 -10.72 9.40 -0.71
C ARG A 72 -11.85 8.82 -1.56
N LYS A 73 -11.55 7.91 -2.47
CA LYS A 73 -12.56 7.22 -3.29
C LYS A 73 -12.35 5.72 -3.31
N ASP A 74 -13.47 4.99 -3.39
CA ASP A 74 -13.47 3.56 -3.73
C ASP A 74 -13.18 3.45 -5.22
N VAL A 75 -12.06 2.81 -5.56
CA VAL A 75 -11.55 2.74 -6.94
C VAL A 75 -11.98 1.49 -7.68
N VAL A 76 -12.68 0.59 -6.99
CA VAL A 76 -13.19 -0.66 -7.55
C VAL A 76 -14.73 -0.68 -7.56
N GLY A 77 -15.35 0.02 -6.60
CA GLY A 77 -16.81 0.14 -6.48
C GLY A 77 -17.51 -1.08 -5.87
N GLN A 78 -16.76 -2.16 -5.60
CA GLN A 78 -17.27 -3.41 -5.05
C GLN A 78 -16.33 -4.00 -4.00
N VAL A 79 -16.86 -4.93 -3.20
CA VAL A 79 -16.08 -5.70 -2.24
C VAL A 79 -15.33 -6.79 -2.99
N LEU A 80 -14.01 -6.86 -2.78
CA LEU A 80 -13.15 -7.90 -3.33
C LEU A 80 -12.90 -9.00 -2.32
N LYS A 81 -12.70 -10.21 -2.84
CA LYS A 81 -12.33 -11.36 -2.04
C LYS A 81 -10.96 -11.13 -1.37
N GLY A 82 -10.82 -11.59 -0.14
CA GLY A 82 -9.54 -11.63 0.55
C GLY A 82 -8.50 -12.42 -0.25
N GLY A 83 -7.27 -11.90 -0.32
CA GLY A 83 -6.16 -12.44 -1.08
C GLY A 83 -6.13 -12.02 -2.55
N THR A 84 -7.13 -11.27 -3.05
CA THR A 84 -7.11 -10.73 -4.42
C THR A 84 -5.93 -9.78 -4.59
N LYS A 85 -5.11 -10.03 -5.63
CA LYS A 85 -4.03 -9.13 -6.05
C LYS A 85 -4.53 -8.22 -7.17
N LEU A 86 -4.25 -6.93 -7.07
CA LEU A 86 -4.62 -5.94 -8.08
C LEU A 86 -3.47 -4.94 -8.29
N LYS A 87 -3.52 -4.23 -9.41
CA LYS A 87 -2.59 -3.12 -9.69
C LYS A 87 -3.35 -1.81 -9.75
N ILE A 88 -2.80 -0.78 -9.12
CA ILE A 88 -3.29 0.60 -9.20
C ILE A 88 -2.22 1.42 -9.91
N ALA A 89 -2.59 2.06 -11.01
CA ALA A 89 -1.77 3.03 -11.71
C ALA A 89 -2.28 4.43 -11.39
N ALA A 90 -1.42 5.25 -10.78
CA ALA A 90 -1.72 6.63 -10.44
C ALA A 90 -0.90 7.58 -11.32
N THR A 91 -1.58 8.49 -12.01
CA THR A 91 -0.97 9.49 -12.90
C THR A 91 -1.47 10.89 -12.53
N GLY A 92 -0.57 11.86 -12.39
CA GLY A 92 -0.96 13.26 -12.17
C GLY A 92 -1.22 13.95 -13.50
N GLU A 93 -2.35 14.63 -13.67
CA GLU A 93 -2.67 15.26 -14.96
C GLU A 93 -1.78 16.46 -15.32
N TRP A 94 -1.30 17.20 -14.31
CA TRP A 94 -0.54 18.44 -14.52
C TRP A 94 0.97 18.26 -14.54
N TYR A 95 1.42 17.06 -14.19
CA TYR A 95 2.81 16.69 -14.23
C TYR A 95 2.89 15.68 -15.36
N ASP A 96 3.65 15.95 -16.43
CA ASP A 96 4.06 14.95 -17.44
C ASP A 96 4.96 13.88 -16.79
N GLY A 97 4.52 13.36 -15.65
CA GLY A 97 5.25 12.52 -14.74
C GLY A 97 4.92 11.06 -14.97
N PRO A 98 5.87 10.14 -14.75
CA PRO A 98 5.63 8.72 -14.70
C PRO A 98 4.39 8.35 -13.90
N THR A 99 3.60 7.50 -14.53
CA THR A 99 2.61 6.66 -13.86
C THR A 99 3.29 5.87 -12.74
N THR A 100 2.71 5.92 -11.55
CA THR A 100 3.15 5.09 -10.43
C THR A 100 2.28 3.85 -10.36
N GLU A 101 2.89 2.68 -10.58
CA GLU A 101 2.23 1.39 -10.43
C GLU A 101 2.39 0.86 -8.99
N ILE A 102 1.27 0.45 -8.39
CA ILE A 102 1.17 0.01 -7.00
C ILE A 102 0.50 -1.35 -6.99
N GLU A 103 1.20 -2.37 -6.52
CA GLU A 103 0.62 -3.71 -6.33
C GLU A 103 -0.02 -3.80 -4.95
N VAL A 104 -1.30 -4.19 -4.90
CA VAL A 104 -2.06 -4.31 -3.67
C VAL A 104 -2.61 -5.71 -3.55
N THR A 105 -2.47 -6.31 -2.36
CA THR A 105 -3.20 -7.52 -1.99
C THR A 105 -4.30 -7.14 -1.01
N VAL A 106 -5.54 -7.53 -1.32
CA VAL A 106 -6.72 -7.29 -0.49
C VAL A 106 -6.63 -8.19 0.75
N ASP A 107 -6.57 -7.56 1.93
CA ASP A 107 -6.55 -8.23 3.24
C ASP A 107 -7.37 -7.39 4.21
N GLY A 108 -8.68 -7.37 4.02
CA GLY A 108 -9.60 -6.39 4.61
C GLY A 108 -9.69 -5.11 3.79
N ASN A 109 -10.15 -4.02 4.41
CA ASN A 109 -10.26 -2.75 3.71
C ASN A 109 -8.86 -2.17 3.51
N VAL A 110 -8.49 -1.93 2.25
CA VAL A 110 -7.20 -1.38 1.90
C VAL A 110 -7.36 0.06 1.46
N THR A 111 -6.50 0.94 1.97
CA THR A 111 -6.40 2.31 1.48
C THR A 111 -4.97 2.60 1.05
N VAL A 112 -4.79 2.98 -0.21
CA VAL A 112 -3.54 3.50 -0.75
C VAL A 112 -3.55 5.01 -0.57
N VAL A 113 -2.70 5.51 0.31
CA VAL A 113 -2.57 6.94 0.58
C VAL A 113 -1.39 7.46 -0.22
N LEU A 114 -1.65 8.34 -1.17
CA LEU A 114 -0.63 9.05 -1.93
C LEU A 114 -0.15 10.24 -1.10
N THR A 115 1.14 10.31 -0.78
CA THR A 115 1.67 11.21 0.26
C THR A 115 2.59 12.31 -0.26
N GLU A 116 3.27 12.10 -1.38
CA GLU A 116 4.19 13.08 -1.96
C GLU A 116 4.00 13.10 -3.47
N HIS A 117 3.89 14.30 -4.04
CA HIS A 117 3.70 14.43 -5.48
C HIS A 117 4.97 14.11 -6.27
N PRO A 118 4.79 13.71 -7.53
CA PRO A 118 5.89 13.51 -8.44
C PRO A 118 6.66 14.81 -8.66
N HIS A 119 7.98 14.74 -8.64
CA HIS A 119 8.84 15.90 -8.82
C HIS A 119 10.19 15.50 -9.42
N ALA A 120 10.86 16.47 -10.05
CA ALA A 120 12.20 16.26 -10.60
C ALA A 120 13.29 16.64 -9.58
N VAL A 121 14.32 15.81 -9.48
CA VAL A 121 15.57 16.11 -8.76
C VAL A 121 16.72 16.00 -9.76
N GLY A 122 17.16 17.16 -10.27
CA GLY A 122 18.10 17.21 -11.39
C GLY A 122 17.45 16.62 -12.66
N ALA A 123 18.09 15.60 -13.23
CA ALA A 123 17.58 14.86 -14.40
C ALA A 123 16.71 13.64 -14.05
N ILE A 124 16.48 13.38 -12.76
CA ILE A 124 15.72 12.22 -12.29
C ILE A 124 14.31 12.65 -11.96
N PHE A 125 13.33 11.90 -12.48
CA PHE A 125 11.95 12.07 -12.08
C PHE A 125 11.60 11.10 -10.94
N ILE A 126 11.07 11.63 -9.84
CA ILE A 126 10.64 10.87 -8.68
C ILE A 126 9.13 10.65 -8.77
N PRO A 127 8.63 9.39 -8.74
CA PRO A 127 7.20 9.07 -8.80
C PRO A 127 6.46 9.47 -7.52
N PHE A 128 5.14 9.24 -7.46
CA PHE A 128 4.38 9.42 -6.24
C PHE A 128 4.98 8.59 -5.09
N LYS A 129 5.16 9.19 -3.91
CA LYS A 129 5.30 8.39 -2.69
C LYS A 129 3.92 7.98 -2.20
N TYR A 130 3.83 6.77 -1.68
CA TYR A 130 2.58 6.23 -1.15
C TYR A 130 2.83 5.38 0.08
N ARG A 131 1.75 5.14 0.84
CA ARG A 131 1.68 4.13 1.89
C ARG A 131 0.38 3.33 1.74
N ILE A 132 0.40 2.08 2.15
CA ILE A 132 -0.76 1.20 2.16
C ILE A 132 -1.18 1.00 3.61
N THR A 133 -2.45 1.24 3.91
CA THR A 133 -3.04 1.01 5.23
C THR A 133 -4.15 -0.02 5.12
N TYR A 134 -4.21 -0.93 6.10
CA TYR A 134 -5.23 -1.96 6.24
C TYR A 134 -6.12 -1.62 7.43
N GLY A 135 -7.43 -1.86 7.32
CA GLY A 135 -8.40 -1.61 8.39
C GLY A 135 -9.59 -2.55 8.36
#